data_AF-A0A0R2CSC7-F1
#
_entry.id   AF-A0A0R2CSC7-F1
#
_cell.length_a   1.000
_cell.length_b   1.000
_cell.length_c   1.000
_cell.angle_alpha   90.00
_cell.angle_beta   90.00
_cell.angle_gamma   90.00
#
_symmetry.space_group_name_H-M   'P 1'
#
loop_
_entity.id
_entity.type
_entity.pdbx_description
1 polymer ?
#
loop_
_entity_poly.entity_id
_entity_poly.type
_entity_poly.pdbx_seq_one_letter_code
_entity_poly.pdbx_strand_id
1 'polypeptide(L)'
;MQTFYDFTETEMSGQSINFKDYQGLAILGLPSNQFHQELKTDEETAEYCAVHYGVTFPMTRKIRVNGADADPLFTYLKEQTNSGRISWNFTKFLIDRNGQVVKRYSPRTKPGEILPDILAELKK
;
A
#
# COMPACT_ATOMS: atom_id res chain seq x y z
N MET A 1 -2.58 -13.66 19.78
CA MET A 1 -2.91 -14.08 18.41
C MET A 1 -2.94 -12.82 17.58
N GLN A 2 -2.00 -12.67 16.66
CA GLN A 2 -1.86 -11.48 15.82
C GLN A 2 -3.01 -11.51 14.80
N THR A 3 -3.94 -10.56 14.87
CA THR A 3 -5.03 -10.48 13.89
C THR A 3 -4.51 -9.82 12.61
N PHE A 4 -5.25 -9.97 11.51
CA PHE A 4 -4.98 -9.28 10.23
C PHE A 4 -4.84 -7.75 10.42
N TYR A 5 -5.35 -7.21 11.54
CA TYR A 5 -5.52 -5.80 11.84
C TYR A 5 -4.45 -5.25 12.81
N ASP A 6 -3.53 -6.08 13.30
CA ASP A 6 -2.57 -5.72 14.34
C ASP A 6 -1.17 -5.49 13.78
N PHE A 7 -0.89 -4.27 13.31
CA PHE A 7 0.46 -3.90 12.87
C PHE A 7 0.84 -2.45 13.22
N THR A 8 2.15 -2.23 13.30
CA THR A 8 2.75 -0.92 13.53
C THR A 8 3.60 -0.57 12.32
N GLU A 9 3.55 0.69 11.89
CA GLU A 9 4.46 1.22 10.89
C GLU A 9 5.30 2.32 11.53
N THR A 10 6.61 2.30 11.29
CA THR A 10 7.50 3.40 11.70
C THR A 10 7.89 4.17 10.46
N GLU A 11 7.45 5.43 10.38
CA GLU A 11 7.83 6.32 9.29
C GLU A 11 9.34 6.59 9.30
N MET A 12 9.89 7.05 8.18
CA MET A 12 11.31 7.44 8.08
C MET A 12 11.71 8.56 9.06
N SER A 13 10.74 9.32 9.57
CA SER A 13 10.94 10.32 10.64
C SER A 13 11.19 9.70 12.01
N GLY A 14 11.03 8.38 12.16
CA GLY A 14 11.03 7.67 13.45
C GLY A 14 9.67 7.68 14.15
N GLN A 15 8.64 8.29 13.56
CA GLN A 15 7.29 8.28 14.13
C GLN A 15 6.63 6.91 13.93
N SER A 16 6.29 6.25 15.03
CA SER A 16 5.51 5.01 15.00
C SER A 16 4.00 5.28 14.99
N ILE A 17 3.29 4.56 14.12
CA ILE A 17 1.84 4.55 13.99
C ILE A 17 1.36 3.16 14.37
N ASN A 18 0.53 3.08 15.41
CA ASN A 18 -0.09 1.83 15.83
C ASN A 18 -1.46 1.69 15.16
N PHE A 19 -1.59 0.80 14.18
CA PHE A 19 -2.85 0.63 13.47
C PHE A 19 -3.92 -0.13 14.27
N LYS A 20 -3.58 -0.66 15.46
CA LYS A 20 -4.58 -1.20 16.39
C LYS A 20 -5.62 -0.18 16.83
N ASP A 21 -5.28 1.10 16.80
CA ASP A 21 -6.20 2.19 17.13
C ASP A 21 -7.25 2.43 16.03
N TYR A 22 -7.10 1.77 14.87
CA TYR A 22 -7.92 1.90 13.67
C TYR A 22 -8.74 0.62 13.43
N GLN A 23 -9.50 0.20 14.46
CA GLN A 23 -10.35 -1.00 14.39
C GLN A 23 -11.28 -0.98 13.17
N GLY A 24 -11.20 -2.02 12.34
CA GLY A 24 -11.94 -2.13 11.08
C GLY A 24 -11.15 -1.71 9.84
N LEU A 25 -9.89 -1.27 9.99
CA LEU A 25 -8.96 -1.08 8.87
C LEU A 25 -8.19 -2.38 8.61
N ALA A 26 -8.14 -2.79 7.35
CA ALA A 26 -7.28 -3.87 6.87
C ALA A 26 -6.22 -3.29 5.91
N ILE A 27 -4.94 -3.64 6.09
CA ILE A 27 -3.90 -3.34 5.10
C ILE A 27 -3.44 -4.64 4.45
N LEU A 28 -3.26 -4.59 3.14
CA LEU A 28 -2.78 -5.69 2.34
C LEU A 28 -1.67 -5.19 1.41
N GLY A 29 -0.52 -5.86 1.47
CA GLY A 29 0.56 -5.57 0.53
C GLY A 29 0.50 -6.48 -0.71
N LEU A 30 0.76 -5.89 -1.87
CA LEU A 30 0.74 -6.59 -3.16
C LEU A 30 2.11 -6.45 -3.84
N PRO A 31 2.99 -7.46 -3.72
CA PRO A 31 4.34 -7.38 -4.27
C PRO A 31 4.31 -7.43 -5.81
N SER A 32 5.19 -6.66 -6.45
CA SER A 32 5.36 -6.60 -7.91
C SER A 32 6.81 -6.30 -8.26
N ASN A 33 7.33 -6.95 -9.30
CA ASN A 33 8.68 -6.71 -9.81
C ASN A 33 8.71 -5.72 -10.99
N GLN A 34 7.59 -5.09 -11.36
CA GLN A 34 7.51 -4.33 -12.63
C GLN A 34 8.27 -3.00 -12.68
N PHE A 35 8.94 -2.62 -11.59
CA PHE A 35 9.67 -1.36 -11.49
C PHE A 35 11.18 -1.58 -11.42
N HIS A 36 11.68 -2.70 -11.99
CA HIS A 36 13.09 -3.06 -12.13
C HIS A 36 13.99 -1.81 -12.25
N GLN A 37 14.76 -1.54 -11.18
CA GLN A 37 15.55 -0.33 -11.04
C GLN A 37 16.74 -0.35 -12.02
N GLU A 38 16.87 0.67 -12.85
CA GLU A 38 18.15 1.10 -13.43
C GLU A 38 18.39 2.51 -12.85
N LEU A 39 19.45 2.83 -12.09
CA LEU A 39 20.85 2.40 -12.16
C LEU A 39 21.50 2.33 -10.77
N LYS A 40 22.33 1.28 -10.58
CA LYS A 40 23.60 1.20 -9.84
C LYS A 40 23.57 1.70 -8.38
N THR A 41 23.34 0.74 -7.48
CA THR A 41 23.47 0.81 -6.01
C THR A 41 22.37 1.58 -5.29
N ASP A 42 21.17 1.04 -5.39
CA ASP A 42 20.03 1.19 -4.46
C ASP A 42 19.28 -0.15 -4.27
N GLU A 43 19.71 -1.21 -4.97
CA GLU A 43 19.06 -2.52 -5.01
C GLU A 43 19.07 -3.22 -3.63
N GLU A 44 20.04 -2.91 -2.77
CA GLU A 44 20.05 -3.37 -1.37
C GLU A 44 19.08 -2.61 -0.48
N THR A 45 18.46 -1.52 -0.90
CA THR A 45 17.60 -0.72 0.00
C THR A 45 16.13 -1.05 -0.19
N ALA A 46 15.63 -1.21 -1.42
CA ALA A 46 14.18 -1.38 -1.65
C ALA A 46 13.67 -2.81 -1.38
N GLU A 47 14.44 -3.83 -1.74
CA GLU A 47 14.12 -5.24 -1.45
C GLU A 47 14.40 -5.57 0.03
N TYR A 48 15.46 -4.96 0.60
CA TYR A 48 15.70 -4.95 2.04
C TYR A 48 14.62 -4.16 2.79
N CYS A 49 14.03 -3.12 2.18
CA CYS A 49 12.94 -2.37 2.78
C CYS A 49 11.72 -3.25 3.04
N ALA A 50 11.29 -3.95 2.00
CA ALA A 50 10.12 -4.83 2.08
C ALA A 50 10.36 -6.05 2.98
N VAL A 51 11.60 -6.55 3.06
CA VAL A 51 11.95 -7.76 3.84
C VAL A 51 12.34 -7.44 5.30
N HIS A 52 12.95 -6.28 5.59
CA HIS A 52 13.51 -5.93 6.91
C HIS A 52 12.74 -4.85 7.70
N TYR A 53 11.79 -4.11 7.11
CA TYR A 53 11.12 -3.00 7.81
C TYR A 53 9.95 -3.45 8.70
N GLY A 54 9.84 -4.75 8.97
CA GLY A 54 9.00 -5.27 10.05
C GLY A 54 7.50 -5.00 9.87
N VAL A 55 7.03 -4.86 8.62
CA VAL A 55 5.59 -4.77 8.37
C VAL A 55 4.94 -6.10 8.78
N THR A 56 3.96 -6.03 9.67
CA THR A 56 3.26 -7.22 10.16
C THR A 56 1.90 -7.43 9.50
N PHE A 57 1.58 -6.65 8.47
CA PHE A 57 0.39 -6.85 7.66
C PHE A 57 0.64 -7.91 6.56
N PRO A 58 -0.40 -8.63 6.13
CA PRO A 58 -0.27 -9.72 5.18
C PRO A 58 0.10 -9.26 3.77
N MET A 59 0.86 -10.11 3.10
CA MET A 59 1.29 -9.94 1.71
C MET A 59 0.62 -11.00 0.83
N THR A 60 0.17 -10.61 -0.37
CA THR A 60 -0.35 -11.55 -1.37
C THR A 60 0.77 -12.21 -2.17
N ARG A 61 0.41 -13.12 -3.09
CA ARG A 61 1.33 -13.58 -4.15
C ARG A 61 1.80 -12.39 -4.99
N LYS A 62 2.97 -12.51 -5.60
CA LYS A 62 3.45 -11.52 -6.59
C LYS A 62 2.48 -11.39 -7.75
N ILE A 63 2.16 -10.15 -8.12
CA ILE A 63 1.25 -9.82 -9.23
C ILE A 63 1.88 -8.82 -10.19
N ARG A 64 1.22 -8.60 -11.32
CA ARG A 64 1.52 -7.50 -12.25
C ARG A 64 0.46 -6.42 -12.08
N VAL A 65 0.91 -5.18 -11.99
CA VAL A 65 0.09 -3.98 -11.77
C VAL A 65 -0.14 -3.18 -13.07
N ASN A 66 0.67 -3.43 -14.09
CA ASN A 66 0.67 -2.74 -15.38
C ASN A 66 0.78 -3.72 -16.56
N GLY A 67 0.41 -3.26 -17.76
CA GLY A 67 0.47 -4.06 -19.00
C GLY A 67 -0.82 -4.82 -19.30
N ALA A 68 -0.83 -5.54 -20.42
CA ALA A 68 -1.98 -6.34 -20.86
C ALA A 68 -2.28 -7.53 -19.93
N ASP A 69 -1.27 -7.97 -19.18
CA ASP A 69 -1.33 -9.04 -18.19
C ASP A 69 -1.39 -8.52 -16.75
N ALA A 70 -1.82 -7.26 -16.57
CA ALA A 70 -2.07 -6.72 -15.24
C ALA A 70 -3.18 -7.52 -14.53
N ASP A 71 -3.00 -7.73 -13.23
CA ASP A 71 -4.01 -8.34 -12.39
C ASP A 71 -5.32 -7.55 -12.47
N PRO A 72 -6.49 -8.20 -12.60
CA PRO A 72 -7.78 -7.54 -12.74
C PRO A 72 -8.06 -6.50 -11.65
N LEU A 73 -7.58 -6.74 -10.41
CA LEU A 73 -7.69 -5.76 -9.33
C LEU A 73 -7.02 -4.43 -9.71
N PHE A 74 -5.79 -4.47 -10.22
CA PHE A 74 -5.07 -3.25 -10.56
C PHE A 74 -5.65 -2.56 -11.80
N THR A 75 -6.20 -3.32 -12.75
CA THR A 75 -6.98 -2.75 -13.86
C THR A 75 -8.18 -1.96 -13.33
N TYR A 76 -9.01 -2.58 -12.47
CA TYR A 76 -10.13 -1.91 -11.82
C TYR A 76 -9.70 -0.66 -11.02
N LEU A 77 -8.67 -0.77 -10.19
CA LEU A 77 -8.20 0.37 -9.36
C LEU A 77 -7.75 1.57 -10.20
N LYS A 78 -7.08 1.34 -11.33
CA LYS A 78 -6.66 2.41 -12.26
C LYS A 78 -7.88 3.08 -12.92
N GLU A 79 -8.85 2.27 -13.35
CA GLU A 79 -10.10 2.76 -13.95
C GLU A 79 -10.92 3.59 -12.98
N GLN A 80 -11.15 3.08 -11.76
CA GLN A 80 -11.95 3.79 -10.73
C GLN A 80 -11.35 5.13 -10.30
N THR A 81 -10.03 5.27 -10.43
CA THR A 81 -9.33 6.51 -10.06
C THR A 81 -9.10 7.44 -11.25
N ASN A 82 -9.65 7.09 -12.43
CA ASN A 82 -9.41 7.72 -13.72
C ASN A 82 -7.92 8.08 -13.92
N SER A 83 -7.06 7.18 -13.46
CA SER A 83 -5.63 7.43 -13.34
C SER A 83 -4.87 6.46 -14.23
N GLY A 84 -3.75 6.93 -14.77
CA GLY A 84 -2.91 6.11 -15.63
C GLY A 84 -2.18 4.99 -14.88
N ARG A 85 -1.21 4.42 -15.60
CA ARG A 85 -0.29 3.38 -15.16
C ARG A 85 0.23 3.62 -13.73
N ILE A 86 0.44 2.56 -12.96
CA ILE A 86 1.18 2.67 -11.70
C ILE A 86 2.60 3.08 -12.04
N SER A 87 3.06 4.22 -11.54
CA SER A 87 4.34 4.81 -11.94
C SER A 87 5.52 4.28 -11.14
N TRP A 88 5.30 3.84 -9.89
CA TRP A 88 6.36 3.39 -8.99
C TRP A 88 5.84 2.52 -7.84
N ASN A 89 6.78 1.91 -7.12
CA ASN A 89 6.54 1.21 -5.84
C ASN A 89 5.84 2.10 -4.82
N PHE A 90 5.14 1.49 -3.86
CA PHE A 90 4.44 2.17 -2.76
C PHE A 90 3.28 3.10 -3.19
N THR A 91 2.68 2.91 -4.36
CA THR A 91 1.38 3.52 -4.65
C THR A 91 0.32 2.89 -3.74
N LYS A 92 -0.52 3.70 -3.08
CA LYS A 92 -1.54 3.21 -2.14
C LYS A 92 -2.95 3.51 -2.63
N PHE A 93 -3.92 2.68 -2.22
CA PHE A 93 -5.33 2.88 -2.49
C PHE A 93 -6.12 2.68 -1.19
N LEU A 94 -7.05 3.58 -0.91
CA LEU A 94 -8.05 3.41 0.15
C LEU A 94 -9.35 2.92 -0.48
N ILE A 95 -9.88 1.84 0.07
CA ILE A 95 -11.10 1.17 -0.40
C ILE A 95 -12.08 1.13 0.77
N ASP A 96 -13.34 1.48 0.54
CA ASP A 96 -14.39 1.48 1.56
C ASP A 96 -14.91 0.06 1.84
N ARG A 97 -15.81 -0.07 2.83
CA ARG A 97 -16.42 -1.36 3.22
C ARG A 97 -17.36 -1.95 2.16
N ASN A 98 -17.74 -1.17 1.15
CA ASN A 98 -18.54 -1.61 0.01
C ASN A 98 -17.68 -1.99 -1.21
N GLY A 99 -16.35 -1.93 -1.09
CA GLY A 99 -15.41 -2.24 -2.18
C GLY A 99 -15.19 -1.10 -3.18
N GLN A 100 -15.65 0.11 -2.86
CA GLN A 100 -15.46 1.29 -3.71
C GLN A 100 -14.12 1.95 -3.44
N VAL A 101 -13.44 2.41 -4.49
CA VAL A 101 -12.17 3.12 -4.34
C VAL A 101 -12.44 4.55 -3.88
N VAL A 102 -12.03 4.84 -2.65
CA VAL A 102 -12.17 6.18 -2.06
C VAL A 102 -11.11 7.10 -2.65
N LYS A 103 -9.85 6.64 -2.69
CA LYS A 103 -8.71 7.49 -3.10
C LYS A 103 -7.48 6.69 -3.49
N ARG A 104 -6.68 7.25 -4.40
CA ARG A 104 -5.33 6.80 -4.75
C ARG A 104 -4.31 7.80 -4.22
N TYR A 105 -3.24 7.29 -3.61
CA TYR A 105 -2.16 8.09 -3.04
C TYR A 105 -0.84 7.82 -3.76
N SER A 106 -0.03 8.87 -3.88
CA SER A 106 1.27 8.78 -4.51
C SER A 106 2.26 7.96 -3.65
N PRO A 107 3.32 7.40 -4.26
CA PRO A 107 4.44 6.81 -3.53
C PRO A 107 4.99 7.69 -2.40
N ARG A 108 4.99 9.01 -2.58
CA ARG A 108 5.56 9.98 -1.65
C ARG A 108 4.61 10.36 -0.50
N THR A 109 3.33 10.03 -0.60
CA THR A 109 2.37 10.30 0.46
C THR A 109 2.69 9.42 1.66
N LYS A 110 2.92 10.05 2.81
CA LYS A 110 3.25 9.37 4.06
C LYS A 110 2.00 8.75 4.70
N PRO A 111 2.13 7.66 5.45
CA PRO A 111 0.99 7.05 6.17
C PRO A 111 0.22 8.05 7.04
N GLY A 112 0.91 8.93 7.78
CA GLY A 112 0.29 9.96 8.60
C GLY A 112 -0.67 10.89 7.85
N GLU A 113 -0.40 11.16 6.57
CA GLU A 113 -1.25 11.98 5.70
C GLU A 113 -2.53 11.26 5.25
N ILE A 114 -2.56 9.93 5.34
CA ILE A 114 -3.69 9.07 4.93
C ILE A 114 -4.65 8.82 6.12
N LEU A 115 -4.16 8.94 7.36
CA LEU A 115 -4.94 8.67 8.58
C LEU A 115 -6.27 9.44 8.66
N PRO A 116 -6.36 10.74 8.29
CA PRO A 116 -7.63 11.45 8.31
C PRO A 116 -8.69 10.82 7.40
N ASP A 117 -8.30 10.38 6.20
CA ASP A 117 -9.20 9.73 5.24
C ASP A 117 -9.66 8.37 5.79
N ILE A 118 -8.75 7.59 6.39
CA ILE A 118 -9.08 6.31 7.05
C ILE A 118 -10.10 6.54 8.17
N LEU A 119 -9.87 7.52 9.05
CA LEU A 119 -10.77 7.81 10.17
C LEU A 119 -12.16 8.28 9.69
N ALA A 120 -12.24 8.96 8.56
CA ALA A 120 -13.51 9.35 7.96
C ALA A 120 -14.30 8.12 7.50
N GLU A 121 -13.65 7.14 6.88
CA GLU A 121 -14.29 5.88 6.45
C GLU A 121 -14.68 4.98 7.62
N LEU A 122 -13.89 4.94 8.69
CA LEU A 122 -14.20 4.12 9.86
C LEU A 122 -15.40 4.62 10.67
N LYS A 123 -15.80 5.89 10.50
CA LYS A 123 -16.95 6.50 11.18
C LYS A 123 -18.28 6.30 10.44
N LYS A 124 -18.26 5.72 9.24
CA LYS A 124 -19.46 5.37 8.47
C LYS A 124 -20.02 4.03 8.92
#